data_AF-A0A8H4J5P5-F1
#
_entry.id   AF-A0A8H4J5P5-F1
#
_cell.length_a   1.000
_cell.length_b   1.000
_cell.length_c   1.000
_cell.angle_alpha   90.00
_cell.angle_beta   90.00
_cell.angle_gamma   90.00
#
_symmetry.space_group_name_H-M   'P 1'
#
loop_
_entity.id
_entity.type
_entity.pdbx_description
1 polymer ?
#
loop_
_entity_poly.entity_id
_entity_poly.type
_entity_poly.pdbx_seq_one_letter_code
_entity_poly.pdbx_strand_id
1 'polypeptide(L)'
;MGSLAPTWTPPQGFESRPVAVLGVGVLGRRIASCWAAAGYHVHIRDPDAKQRHECLQYVDENLHAYQELARQVPSGKTAAFEDLTVAVQEAWLVFECVPEMFQLKIDTFAELEEAAPDDFSDAAKKRILNTHYFMPPKIMATELMTDGFTSPELFPFLMERFKEAGLRPYVARRESTGFIFNRLWAAVKRELLTILAEDVADVPTLDAIYSDVILGGSYLPFRLMDLTGLDTIAFIEEHYIKERNLPRNHLDHLRQNYFAKGKLGNKSPSGGFYPPPTPSPNPSTAQPPHRLLALDLGLFSQTSFRNAGALLSLALPVSPSPTPTIHTLLSNLPAPDGIAICPRTSRVFWTTMGAAMGAPGGALHTATLPHLSDARALIGADDERVHTPKQVCVDSASRQVYFCDREGMGLLRCGYEGEGLEEVVRNGDWRVGGGDARRWCVGVAVARGLGRVFWSQKGPSKGGEGRIFCKRLDGGGAEAEEVLGGLPEPIDLEWVEKEGE
;
A
#
# COMPACT_ATOMS: atom_id res chain seq x y z
N MET A 1 -20.15 -47.43 30.77
CA MET A 1 -20.68 -46.11 30.36
C MET A 1 -19.53 -45.13 30.48
N GLY A 2 -18.84 -44.85 29.38
CA GLY A 2 -17.78 -43.84 29.38
C GLY A 2 -18.41 -42.48 29.57
N SER A 3 -18.06 -41.79 30.65
CA SER A 3 -18.38 -40.37 30.84
C SER A 3 -17.90 -39.63 29.59
N LEU A 4 -18.85 -39.12 28.80
CA LEU A 4 -18.57 -38.17 27.75
C LEU A 4 -17.92 -36.98 28.44
N ALA A 5 -16.64 -36.73 28.14
CA ALA A 5 -15.95 -35.55 28.65
C ALA A 5 -16.79 -34.31 28.31
N PRO A 6 -16.92 -33.34 29.22
CA PRO A 6 -17.73 -32.16 28.97
C PRO A 6 -17.25 -31.47 27.69
N THR A 7 -18.17 -31.30 26.75
CA THR A 7 -17.98 -30.58 25.50
C THR A 7 -17.67 -29.12 25.84
N TRP A 8 -16.62 -28.55 25.23
CA TRP A 8 -16.30 -27.14 25.46
C TRP A 8 -17.48 -26.25 25.05
N THR A 9 -17.76 -25.22 25.86
CA THR A 9 -18.79 -24.21 25.58
C THR A 9 -18.16 -22.83 25.44
N PRO A 10 -18.71 -21.96 24.57
CA PRO A 10 -18.28 -20.57 24.48
C PRO A 10 -18.34 -19.85 25.82
N PRO A 11 -17.39 -18.93 26.12
CA PRO A 11 -17.43 -18.11 27.32
C PRO A 11 -18.72 -17.27 27.37
N GLN A 12 -19.35 -17.17 28.54
CA GLN A 12 -20.54 -16.32 28.68
C GLN A 12 -20.17 -14.84 28.61
N GLY A 13 -20.99 -14.04 27.90
CA GLY A 13 -20.82 -12.60 27.80
C GLY A 13 -19.50 -12.16 27.15
N PHE A 14 -18.92 -13.01 26.29
CA PHE A 14 -17.63 -12.74 25.64
C PHE A 14 -17.67 -11.45 24.77
N GLU A 15 -18.85 -11.06 24.28
CA GLU A 15 -19.02 -9.86 23.46
C GLU A 15 -18.76 -8.56 24.23
N SER A 16 -19.03 -8.54 25.54
CA SER A 16 -18.83 -7.37 26.41
C SER A 16 -17.51 -7.42 27.19
N ARG A 17 -16.84 -8.57 27.20
CA ARG A 17 -15.57 -8.77 27.90
C ARG A 17 -14.39 -8.37 26.99
N PRO A 18 -13.27 -7.91 27.56
CA PRO A 18 -12.11 -7.53 26.77
C PRO A 18 -11.35 -8.72 26.18
N VAL A 19 -10.65 -8.47 25.08
CA VAL A 19 -9.56 -9.29 24.58
C VAL A 19 -8.27 -8.77 25.20
N ALA A 20 -7.48 -9.62 25.86
CA ALA A 20 -6.19 -9.23 26.40
C ALA A 20 -5.05 -9.56 25.43
N VAL A 21 -4.06 -8.67 25.33
CA VAL A 21 -2.84 -8.86 24.54
C VAL A 21 -1.63 -8.63 25.45
N LEU A 22 -0.91 -9.71 25.77
CA LEU A 22 0.26 -9.73 26.65
C LEU A 22 1.54 -9.59 25.81
N GLY A 23 2.18 -8.43 25.87
CA GLY A 23 3.31 -8.05 25.03
C GLY A 23 2.84 -7.27 23.80
N VAL A 24 3.25 -5.99 23.71
CA VAL A 24 2.69 -5.04 22.73
C VAL A 24 3.72 -4.54 21.73
N GLY A 25 4.72 -5.37 21.47
CA GLY A 25 5.70 -5.16 20.40
C GLY A 25 5.07 -5.19 19.00
N VAL A 26 5.86 -5.50 17.98
CA VAL A 26 5.44 -5.42 16.57
C VAL A 26 4.14 -6.17 16.27
N LEU A 27 4.01 -7.41 16.74
CA LEU A 27 2.81 -8.22 16.53
C LEU A 27 1.67 -7.86 17.48
N GLY A 28 1.98 -7.60 18.76
CA GLY A 28 0.97 -7.30 19.78
C GLY A 28 0.12 -6.08 19.43
N ARG A 29 0.74 -4.97 19.01
CA ARG A 29 -0.01 -3.77 18.60
C ARG A 29 -0.90 -4.01 17.39
N ARG A 30 -0.47 -4.85 16.45
CA ARG A 30 -1.29 -5.24 15.30
C ARG A 30 -2.50 -6.07 15.73
N ILE A 31 -2.31 -7.04 16.61
CA ILE A 31 -3.40 -7.86 17.14
C ILE A 31 -4.39 -6.93 17.85
N ALA A 32 -3.92 -6.03 18.72
CA ALA A 32 -4.76 -5.04 19.37
C ALA A 32 -5.59 -4.22 18.36
N SER A 33 -4.96 -3.71 17.29
CA SER A 33 -5.67 -2.97 16.23
C SER A 33 -6.77 -3.79 15.54
N CYS A 34 -6.50 -5.04 15.16
CA CYS A 34 -7.49 -5.89 14.48
C CYS A 34 -8.74 -6.11 15.35
N TRP A 35 -8.54 -6.41 16.64
CA TRP A 35 -9.64 -6.71 17.56
C TRP A 35 -10.39 -5.44 17.99
N ALA A 36 -9.69 -4.34 18.23
CA ALA A 36 -10.31 -3.04 18.51
C ALA A 36 -11.14 -2.54 17.32
N ALA A 37 -10.64 -2.69 16.09
CA ALA A 37 -11.36 -2.33 14.87
C ALA A 37 -12.68 -3.10 14.70
N ALA A 38 -12.72 -4.36 15.14
CA ALA A 38 -13.93 -5.17 15.18
C ALA A 38 -14.87 -4.84 16.35
N GLY A 39 -14.63 -3.79 17.13
CA GLY A 39 -15.53 -3.43 18.22
C GLY A 39 -15.33 -4.19 19.52
N TYR A 40 -14.29 -5.02 19.63
CA TYR A 40 -13.94 -5.65 20.90
C TYR A 40 -13.17 -4.68 21.78
N HIS A 41 -13.51 -4.61 23.07
CA HIS A 41 -12.65 -3.94 24.04
C HIS A 41 -11.31 -4.68 24.11
N VAL A 42 -10.20 -3.94 24.12
CA VAL A 42 -8.86 -4.54 24.15
C VAL A 42 -8.10 -4.06 25.37
N HIS A 43 -7.61 -5.00 26.16
CA HIS A 43 -6.65 -4.75 27.23
C HIS A 43 -5.26 -5.08 26.70
N ILE A 44 -4.38 -4.08 26.64
CA ILE A 44 -2.98 -4.30 26.26
C ILE A 44 -2.12 -4.30 27.52
N ARG A 45 -1.16 -5.23 27.60
CA ARG A 45 -0.22 -5.31 28.72
C ARG A 45 1.21 -5.37 28.24
N ASP A 46 2.06 -4.55 28.82
CA ASP A 46 3.51 -4.62 28.64
C ASP A 46 4.19 -4.01 29.88
N PRO A 47 5.27 -4.60 30.44
CA PRO A 47 5.98 -3.99 31.54
C PRO A 47 6.60 -2.63 31.17
N ASP A 48 6.95 -2.40 29.90
CA ASP A 48 7.52 -1.14 29.45
C ASP A 48 6.43 -0.10 29.12
N ALA A 49 6.41 1.01 29.87
CA ALA A 49 5.47 2.11 29.66
C ALA A 49 5.57 2.73 28.26
N LYS A 50 6.77 2.76 27.66
CA LYS A 50 6.97 3.25 26.31
C LYS A 50 6.26 2.36 25.29
N GLN A 51 6.40 1.04 25.42
CA GLN A 51 5.72 0.08 24.54
C GLN A 51 4.20 0.22 24.63
N ARG A 52 3.65 0.40 25.83
CA ARG A 52 2.21 0.67 26.03
C ARG A 52 1.75 1.92 25.30
N HIS A 53 2.49 3.02 25.43
CA HIS A 53 2.16 4.29 24.76
C HIS A 53 2.22 4.17 23.24
N GLU A 54 3.30 3.60 22.69
CA GLU A 54 3.45 3.39 21.25
C GLU A 54 2.38 2.44 20.68
N CYS A 55 1.95 1.44 21.45
CA CYS A 55 0.85 0.57 21.04
C CYS A 55 -0.48 1.33 20.96
N LEU A 56 -0.82 2.15 21.96
CA LEU A 56 -2.05 2.96 21.92
C LEU A 56 -2.05 3.91 20.72
N GLN A 57 -0.92 4.59 20.48
CA GLN A 57 -0.76 5.47 19.33
C GLN A 57 -0.92 4.69 18.01
N TYR A 58 -0.26 3.54 17.87
CA TYR A 58 -0.38 2.71 16.67
C TYR A 58 -1.83 2.25 16.44
N VAL A 59 -2.54 1.87 17.50
CA VAL A 59 -3.95 1.49 17.40
C VAL A 59 -4.78 2.66 16.88
N ASP A 60 -4.64 3.86 17.45
CA ASP A 60 -5.36 5.06 17.04
C ASP A 60 -5.10 5.43 15.56
N GLU A 61 -3.82 5.46 15.16
CA GLU A 61 -3.40 5.83 13.80
C GLU A 61 -3.88 4.85 12.72
N ASN A 62 -4.00 3.56 13.06
CA ASN A 62 -4.30 2.51 12.08
C ASN A 62 -5.73 1.98 12.18
N LEU A 63 -6.53 2.43 13.15
CA LEU A 63 -7.86 1.89 13.46
C LEU A 63 -8.76 1.85 12.24
N HIS A 64 -8.83 2.96 11.49
CA HIS A 64 -9.66 3.09 10.30
C HIS A 64 -9.32 2.05 9.23
N ALA A 65 -8.03 1.86 8.94
CA ALA A 65 -7.59 0.90 7.93
C ALA A 65 -7.97 -0.54 8.30
N TYR A 66 -7.97 -0.89 9.60
CA TYR A 66 -8.45 -2.20 10.04
C TYR A 66 -9.98 -2.29 10.10
N GLN A 67 -10.70 -1.20 10.37
CA GLN A 67 -12.16 -1.16 10.35
C GLN A 67 -12.73 -1.43 8.95
N GLU A 68 -12.06 -0.99 7.89
CA GLU A 68 -12.44 -1.32 6.50
C GLU A 68 -12.42 -2.84 6.22
N LEU A 69 -11.61 -3.60 6.96
CA LEU A 69 -11.44 -5.05 6.79
C LEU A 69 -12.28 -5.87 7.77
N ALA A 70 -12.60 -5.29 8.93
CA ALA A 70 -13.32 -5.93 10.02
C ALA A 70 -14.84 -5.86 9.85
N ARG A 71 -15.58 -6.42 10.81
CA ARG A 71 -17.03 -6.23 10.90
C ARG A 71 -17.34 -4.74 11.10
N GLN A 72 -18.37 -4.26 10.41
CA GLN A 72 -18.72 -2.83 10.36
C GLN A 72 -19.50 -2.39 11.61
N VAL A 73 -18.78 -2.22 12.73
CA VAL A 73 -19.32 -1.78 14.03
C VAL A 73 -18.44 -0.69 14.64
N PRO A 74 -18.93 0.08 15.63
CA PRO A 74 -18.09 1.02 16.36
C PRO A 74 -16.87 0.31 16.97
N SER A 75 -15.70 0.94 16.87
CA SER A 75 -14.46 0.42 17.43
C SER A 75 -14.54 0.25 18.95
N GLY A 76 -13.89 -0.80 19.45
CA GLY A 76 -13.78 -1.04 20.87
C GLY A 76 -12.74 -0.12 21.52
N LYS A 77 -12.89 0.11 22.82
CA LYS A 77 -11.92 0.87 23.61
C LYS A 77 -10.67 0.03 23.87
N THR A 78 -9.50 0.64 23.72
CA THR A 78 -8.23 0.04 24.10
C THR A 78 -7.72 0.66 25.41
N ALA A 79 -7.39 -0.17 26.40
CA ALA A 79 -6.87 0.24 27.69
C ALA A 79 -5.52 -0.44 27.95
N ALA A 80 -4.58 0.27 28.58
CA ALA A 80 -3.22 -0.21 28.78
C ALA A 80 -2.91 -0.46 30.27
N PHE A 81 -2.26 -1.59 30.54
CA PHE A 81 -1.97 -2.07 31.87
C PHE A 81 -0.51 -2.50 31.98
N GLU A 82 0.08 -2.27 33.15
CA GLU A 82 1.42 -2.79 33.48
C GLU A 82 1.33 -4.19 34.10
N ASP A 83 0.38 -4.31 35.04
CA ASP A 83 0.07 -5.52 35.78
C ASP A 83 -0.68 -6.54 34.91
N LEU A 84 -0.23 -7.80 34.94
CA LEU A 84 -0.85 -8.87 34.17
C LEU A 84 -2.23 -9.22 34.74
N THR A 85 -2.34 -9.32 36.06
CA THR A 85 -3.58 -9.72 36.73
C THR A 85 -4.72 -8.78 36.38
N VAL A 86 -4.51 -7.47 36.47
CA VAL A 86 -5.53 -6.47 36.09
C VAL A 86 -5.88 -6.55 34.60
N ALA A 87 -4.90 -6.82 33.73
CA ALA A 87 -5.15 -6.89 32.29
C ALA A 87 -6.06 -8.06 31.89
N VAL A 88 -5.94 -9.20 32.58
CA VAL A 88 -6.63 -10.46 32.21
C VAL A 88 -7.87 -10.77 33.03
N GLN A 89 -8.08 -10.12 34.17
CA GLN A 89 -9.14 -10.43 35.15
C GLN A 89 -10.55 -10.57 34.54
N GLU A 90 -10.88 -9.77 33.53
CA GLU A 90 -12.19 -9.81 32.86
C GLU A 90 -12.12 -10.38 31.43
N ALA A 91 -10.93 -10.72 30.94
CA ALA A 91 -10.71 -11.09 29.56
C ALA A 91 -11.39 -12.42 29.20
N TRP A 92 -11.96 -12.54 28.00
CA TRP A 92 -12.50 -13.81 27.48
C TRP A 92 -11.56 -14.50 26.49
N LEU A 93 -10.59 -13.76 25.94
CA LEU A 93 -9.57 -14.24 25.03
C LEU A 93 -8.26 -13.52 25.36
N VAL A 94 -7.17 -14.29 25.45
CA VAL A 94 -5.84 -13.77 25.77
C VAL A 94 -4.86 -14.18 24.68
N PHE A 95 -4.16 -13.20 24.11
CA PHE A 95 -3.04 -13.40 23.21
C PHE A 95 -1.73 -13.19 23.96
N GLU A 96 -0.87 -14.21 23.96
CA GLU A 96 0.51 -14.08 24.42
C GLU A 96 1.41 -13.70 23.22
N CYS A 97 2.14 -12.60 23.37
CA CYS A 97 3.01 -11.97 22.36
C CYS A 97 4.31 -11.43 23.00
N VAL A 98 4.79 -12.06 24.07
CA VAL A 98 6.06 -11.76 24.72
C VAL A 98 7.25 -12.25 23.87
N PRO A 99 8.49 -11.78 24.13
CA PRO A 99 9.66 -12.24 23.40
C PRO A 99 9.79 -13.77 23.32
N GLU A 100 10.41 -14.25 22.23
CA GLU A 100 10.58 -15.68 21.91
C GLU A 100 11.65 -16.35 22.80
N MET A 101 11.40 -16.35 24.11
CA MET A 101 12.22 -16.98 25.13
C MET A 101 11.37 -18.02 25.85
N PHE A 102 11.75 -19.29 25.75
CA PHE A 102 10.95 -20.42 26.22
C PHE A 102 10.52 -20.29 27.69
N GLN A 103 11.46 -19.98 28.58
CA GLN A 103 11.16 -19.84 30.01
C GLN A 103 10.20 -18.68 30.28
N LEU A 104 10.37 -17.53 29.60
CA LEU A 104 9.50 -16.37 29.77
C LEU A 104 8.05 -16.69 29.38
N LYS A 105 7.84 -17.46 28.30
CA LYS A 105 6.51 -17.90 27.91
C LYS A 105 5.91 -18.85 28.94
N ILE A 106 6.67 -19.82 29.45
CA ILE A 106 6.21 -20.71 30.52
C ILE A 106 5.76 -19.91 31.74
N ASP A 107 6.60 -18.98 32.21
CA ASP A 107 6.31 -18.16 33.39
C ASP A 107 5.06 -17.29 33.15
N THR A 108 4.92 -16.70 31.95
CA THR A 108 3.75 -15.90 31.57
C THR A 108 2.46 -16.74 31.56
N PHE A 109 2.51 -17.97 31.05
CA PHE A 109 1.34 -18.87 31.06
C PHE A 109 0.97 -19.35 32.47
N ALA A 110 1.96 -19.55 33.35
CA ALA A 110 1.71 -19.88 34.75
C ALA A 110 1.02 -18.70 35.49
N GLU A 111 1.53 -17.47 35.30
CA GLU A 111 0.90 -16.27 35.86
C GLU A 111 -0.52 -16.05 35.31
N LEU A 112 -0.73 -16.34 34.02
CA LEU A 112 -2.05 -16.28 33.39
C LEU A 112 -3.03 -17.30 33.98
N GLU A 113 -2.59 -18.52 34.28
CA GLU A 113 -3.44 -19.56 34.89
C GLU A 113 -3.94 -19.16 36.28
N GLU A 114 -3.13 -18.44 37.06
CA GLU A 114 -3.52 -17.92 38.38
C GLU A 114 -4.43 -16.70 38.31
N ALA A 115 -4.26 -15.85 37.29
CA ALA A 115 -4.92 -14.54 37.22
C ALA A 115 -6.17 -14.50 36.32
N ALA A 116 -6.31 -15.43 35.38
CA ALA A 116 -7.43 -15.45 34.45
C ALA A 116 -8.75 -15.79 35.16
N PRO A 117 -9.90 -15.32 34.64
CA PRO A 117 -11.20 -15.66 35.20
C PRO A 117 -11.47 -17.17 35.17
N ASP A 118 -12.38 -17.63 36.04
CA ASP A 118 -12.65 -19.06 36.29
C ASP A 118 -13.04 -19.85 35.03
N ASP A 119 -13.52 -19.19 33.97
CA ASP A 119 -13.80 -19.85 32.70
C ASP A 119 -12.56 -20.34 31.93
N PHE A 120 -11.36 -20.01 32.43
CA PHE A 120 -10.06 -20.55 32.01
C PHE A 120 -9.63 -21.79 32.80
N SER A 121 -10.19 -22.04 34.00
CA SER A 121 -9.62 -22.97 35.00
C SER A 121 -9.99 -24.46 34.82
N ASP A 122 -11.15 -24.79 34.24
CA ASP A 122 -11.68 -26.17 34.26
C ASP A 122 -10.93 -27.22 33.39
N ALA A 123 -9.97 -26.79 32.57
CA ALA A 123 -8.92 -27.61 31.95
C ALA A 123 -8.08 -26.71 31.03
N ALA A 124 -7.24 -25.84 31.61
CA ALA A 124 -6.48 -24.81 30.86
C ALA A 124 -5.86 -25.33 29.55
N LYS A 125 -5.27 -26.55 29.56
CA LYS A 125 -4.72 -27.20 28.35
C LYS A 125 -5.71 -27.37 27.20
N LYS A 126 -6.98 -27.64 27.47
CA LYS A 126 -8.02 -27.81 26.42
C LYS A 126 -8.45 -26.48 25.80
N ARG A 127 -8.06 -25.34 26.39
CA ARG A 127 -8.43 -24.00 25.94
C ARG A 127 -7.26 -23.24 25.30
N ILE A 128 -6.08 -23.85 25.27
CA ILE A 128 -4.86 -23.29 24.69
C ILE A 128 -4.72 -23.77 23.24
N LEU A 129 -4.35 -22.84 22.36
CA LEU A 129 -3.92 -23.11 20.99
C LEU A 129 -2.88 -22.08 20.56
N ASN A 130 -2.14 -22.38 19.50
CA ASN A 130 -1.26 -21.39 18.88
C ASN A 130 -2.01 -20.57 17.84
N THR A 131 -1.78 -19.27 17.85
CA THR A 131 -2.22 -18.36 16.77
C THR A 131 -0.99 -17.73 16.13
N HIS A 132 -0.91 -17.74 14.80
CA HIS A 132 0.24 -17.23 14.07
C HIS A 132 -0.18 -16.19 13.04
N TYR A 133 0.28 -14.96 13.27
CA TYR A 133 -0.01 -13.78 12.46
C TYR A 133 1.18 -13.44 11.55
N PHE A 134 0.91 -13.05 10.30
CA PHE A 134 1.96 -12.79 9.31
C PHE A 134 2.31 -11.31 9.15
N MET A 135 3.58 -10.99 8.95
CA MET A 135 4.02 -9.66 8.50
C MET A 135 4.29 -9.66 6.99
N PRO A 136 4.11 -8.54 6.27
CA PRO A 136 3.64 -7.21 6.72
C PRO A 136 2.15 -7.15 7.07
N PRO A 137 1.67 -6.08 7.77
CA PRO A 137 0.33 -6.04 8.36
C PRO A 137 -0.85 -6.23 7.39
N LYS A 138 -0.65 -5.92 6.10
CA LYS A 138 -1.60 -6.16 5.00
C LYS A 138 -1.94 -7.64 4.77
N ILE A 139 -1.12 -8.57 5.27
CA ILE A 139 -1.39 -10.00 5.14
C ILE A 139 -2.38 -10.41 6.23
N MET A 140 -3.68 -10.36 5.91
CA MET A 140 -4.74 -10.72 6.87
C MET A 140 -4.87 -12.23 7.12
N ALA A 141 -4.02 -13.08 6.54
CA ALA A 141 -3.99 -14.50 6.88
C ALA A 141 -3.53 -14.69 8.33
N THR A 142 -4.03 -15.73 8.97
CA THR A 142 -3.58 -16.17 10.31
C THR A 142 -3.80 -17.66 10.45
N GLU A 143 -2.93 -18.33 11.20
CA GLU A 143 -3.04 -19.78 11.43
C GLU A 143 -3.43 -20.06 12.87
N LEU A 144 -4.30 -21.06 13.07
CA LEU A 144 -4.67 -21.61 14.36
C LEU A 144 -4.19 -23.06 14.40
N MET A 145 -3.55 -23.50 15.49
CA MET A 145 -3.01 -24.85 15.60
C MET A 145 -3.28 -25.45 16.97
N THR A 146 -3.72 -26.70 16.99
CA THR A 146 -3.89 -27.50 18.21
C THR A 146 -2.59 -28.18 18.63
N ASP A 147 -2.43 -28.39 19.93
CA ASP A 147 -1.44 -29.27 20.57
C ASP A 147 -1.94 -30.74 20.72
N GLY A 148 -3.10 -31.06 20.15
CA GLY A 148 -3.77 -32.35 20.32
C GLY A 148 -4.60 -32.48 21.59
N PHE A 149 -4.50 -31.53 22.53
CA PHE A 149 -5.33 -31.44 23.73
C PHE A 149 -6.39 -30.34 23.63
N THR A 150 -6.20 -29.31 22.79
CA THR A 150 -7.19 -28.27 22.51
C THR A 150 -8.56 -28.87 22.13
N SER A 151 -9.63 -28.39 22.76
CA SER A 151 -11.01 -28.78 22.42
C SER A 151 -11.33 -28.45 20.95
N PRO A 152 -11.74 -29.45 20.13
CA PRO A 152 -12.06 -29.23 18.72
C PRO A 152 -13.18 -28.20 18.50
N GLU A 153 -14.12 -28.09 19.44
CA GLU A 153 -15.28 -27.19 19.36
C GLU A 153 -14.90 -25.70 19.45
N LEU A 154 -13.70 -25.41 19.96
CA LEU A 154 -13.18 -24.05 20.10
C LEU A 154 -12.79 -23.47 18.73
N PHE A 155 -12.34 -24.30 17.78
CA PHE A 155 -11.91 -23.83 16.45
C PHE A 155 -13.02 -23.17 15.64
N PRO A 156 -14.22 -23.77 15.44
CA PRO A 156 -15.32 -23.10 14.75
C PRO A 156 -15.68 -21.77 15.38
N PHE A 157 -15.74 -21.70 16.73
CA PHE A 157 -16.04 -20.48 17.45
C PHE A 157 -15.00 -19.38 17.17
N LEU A 158 -13.71 -19.67 17.38
CA LEU A 158 -12.65 -18.68 17.15
C LEU A 158 -12.53 -18.29 15.68
N MET A 159 -12.72 -19.21 14.73
CA MET A 159 -12.67 -18.89 13.31
C MET A 159 -13.68 -17.78 12.95
N GLU A 160 -14.88 -17.81 13.52
CA GLU A 160 -15.86 -16.74 13.30
C GLU A 160 -15.43 -15.42 13.95
N ARG A 161 -14.87 -15.44 15.17
CA ARG A 161 -14.39 -14.20 15.84
C ARG A 161 -13.19 -13.58 15.11
N PHE A 162 -12.29 -14.41 14.58
CA PHE A 162 -11.16 -13.94 13.77
C PHE A 162 -11.62 -13.31 12.45
N LYS A 163 -12.64 -13.88 11.80
CA LYS A 163 -13.25 -13.26 10.61
C LYS A 163 -13.88 -11.91 10.93
N GLU A 164 -14.54 -11.79 12.08
CA GLU A 164 -15.06 -10.49 12.56
C GLU A 164 -13.94 -9.45 12.74
N ALA A 165 -12.75 -9.88 13.19
CA ALA A 165 -11.52 -9.07 13.26
C ALA A 165 -10.86 -8.77 11.91
N GLY A 166 -11.51 -9.11 10.78
CA GLY A 166 -11.00 -8.90 9.43
C GLY A 166 -9.88 -9.87 9.02
N LEU A 167 -9.63 -10.90 9.83
CA LEU A 167 -8.62 -11.91 9.57
C LEU A 167 -9.18 -13.06 8.73
N ARG A 168 -8.27 -13.80 8.08
CA ARG A 168 -8.54 -15.01 7.31
C ARG A 168 -7.90 -16.20 8.04
N PRO A 169 -8.62 -16.87 8.95
CA PRO A 169 -8.06 -17.95 9.77
C PRO A 169 -7.96 -19.28 9.01
N TYR A 170 -6.85 -19.98 9.17
CA TYR A 170 -6.57 -21.32 8.63
C TYR A 170 -6.16 -22.27 9.75
N VAL A 171 -6.70 -23.50 9.77
CA VAL A 171 -6.51 -24.43 10.88
C VAL A 171 -5.51 -25.53 10.55
N ALA A 172 -4.39 -25.58 11.29
CA ALA A 172 -3.52 -26.74 11.36
C ALA A 172 -4.13 -27.76 12.32
N ARG A 173 -4.66 -28.86 11.76
CA ARG A 173 -5.42 -29.88 12.51
C ARG A 173 -4.60 -30.75 13.47
N ARG A 174 -3.29 -30.52 13.52
CA ARG A 174 -2.32 -31.20 14.38
C ARG A 174 -1.11 -30.29 14.53
N GLU A 175 -0.27 -30.57 15.52
CA GLU A 175 1.03 -29.93 15.65
C GLU A 175 1.83 -30.05 14.34
N SER A 176 2.35 -28.92 13.90
CA SER A 176 3.17 -28.83 12.71
C SER A 176 4.23 -27.78 12.96
N THR A 177 5.49 -28.21 13.02
CA THR A 177 6.63 -27.30 12.98
C THR A 177 6.49 -26.38 11.77
N GLY A 178 6.47 -25.07 12.01
CA GLY A 178 6.24 -24.04 11.00
C GLY A 178 4.80 -23.97 10.48
N PHE A 179 3.81 -24.44 11.25
CA PHE A 179 2.39 -24.36 10.91
C PHE A 179 2.09 -24.95 9.53
N ILE A 180 1.25 -24.29 8.72
CA ILE A 180 0.91 -24.70 7.35
C ILE A 180 1.82 -23.97 6.37
N PHE A 181 1.81 -22.64 6.39
CA PHE A 181 2.50 -21.81 5.40
C PHE A 181 4.01 -21.87 5.55
N ASN A 182 4.57 -21.68 6.76
CA ASN A 182 6.03 -21.71 6.91
C ASN A 182 6.61 -23.09 6.60
N ARG A 183 5.84 -24.18 6.83
CA ARG A 183 6.21 -25.54 6.43
C ARG A 183 6.19 -25.72 4.91
N LEU A 184 5.15 -25.24 4.23
CA LEU A 184 5.08 -25.24 2.76
C LEU A 184 6.24 -24.44 2.18
N TRP A 185 6.46 -23.25 2.72
CA TRP A 185 7.52 -22.35 2.34
C TRP A 185 8.90 -22.98 2.54
N ALA A 186 9.15 -23.66 3.67
CA ALA A 186 10.40 -24.38 3.90
C ALA A 186 10.67 -25.45 2.84
N ALA A 187 9.65 -26.15 2.34
CA ALA A 187 9.81 -27.13 1.26
C ALA A 187 10.16 -26.46 -0.07
N VAL A 188 9.42 -25.43 -0.47
CA VAL A 188 9.70 -24.64 -1.69
C VAL A 188 11.11 -24.07 -1.64
N LYS A 189 11.45 -23.45 -0.52
CA LYS A 189 12.73 -22.84 -0.24
C LYS A 189 13.87 -23.85 -0.34
N ARG A 190 13.74 -25.02 0.30
CA ARG A 190 14.73 -26.10 0.22
C ARG A 190 14.96 -26.52 -1.22
N GLU A 191 13.89 -26.72 -1.99
CA GLU A 191 14.00 -27.17 -3.38
C GLU A 191 14.70 -26.12 -4.25
N LEU A 192 14.35 -24.85 -4.11
CA LEU A 192 15.03 -23.75 -4.81
C LEU A 192 16.53 -23.72 -4.49
N LEU A 193 16.91 -23.97 -3.22
CA LEU A 193 18.31 -24.05 -2.82
C LEU A 193 19.01 -25.29 -3.39
N THR A 194 18.33 -26.42 -3.51
CA THR A 194 18.87 -27.63 -4.13
C THR A 194 19.13 -27.40 -5.63
N ILE A 195 18.16 -26.84 -6.36
CA ILE A 195 18.30 -26.54 -7.79
C ILE A 195 19.48 -25.58 -8.02
N LEU A 196 19.64 -24.58 -7.15
CA LEU A 196 20.79 -23.68 -7.17
C LEU A 196 22.12 -24.41 -6.86
N ALA A 197 22.13 -25.30 -5.86
CA ALA A 197 23.32 -26.03 -5.46
C ALA A 197 23.78 -27.06 -6.50
N GLU A 198 22.85 -27.60 -7.28
CA GLU A 198 23.10 -28.49 -8.42
C GLU A 198 23.48 -27.73 -9.70
N ASP A 199 23.60 -26.40 -9.63
CA ASP A 199 23.97 -25.49 -10.73
C ASP A 199 23.04 -25.63 -11.96
N VAL A 200 21.77 -25.99 -11.72
CA VAL A 200 20.76 -26.17 -12.78
C VAL A 200 20.32 -24.81 -13.35
N ALA A 201 20.25 -23.78 -12.50
CA ALA A 201 19.94 -22.41 -12.91
C ALA A 201 20.42 -21.38 -11.86
N ASP A 202 20.61 -20.13 -12.31
CA ASP A 202 20.97 -19.02 -11.44
C ASP A 202 19.77 -18.43 -10.68
N VAL A 203 20.05 -17.65 -9.64
CA VAL A 203 19.02 -17.05 -8.77
C VAL A 203 18.03 -16.18 -9.56
N PRO A 204 18.43 -15.25 -10.45
CA PRO A 204 17.48 -14.49 -11.27
C PRO A 204 16.52 -15.35 -12.09
N THR A 205 17.00 -16.43 -12.69
CA THR A 205 16.20 -17.35 -13.50
C THR A 205 15.19 -18.12 -12.64
N LEU A 206 15.63 -18.64 -11.49
CA LEU A 206 14.76 -19.36 -10.55
C LEU A 206 13.64 -18.47 -10.00
N ASP A 207 13.95 -17.21 -9.69
CA ASP A 207 12.96 -16.22 -9.25
C ASP A 207 11.97 -15.87 -10.37
N ALA A 208 12.45 -15.67 -11.61
CA ALA A 208 11.60 -15.35 -12.76
C ALA A 208 10.62 -16.47 -13.07
N ILE A 209 11.10 -17.71 -13.21
CA ILE A 209 10.23 -18.85 -13.55
C ILE A 209 9.24 -19.16 -12.43
N TYR A 210 9.64 -19.04 -11.15
CA TYR A 210 8.73 -19.21 -10.02
C TYR A 210 7.63 -18.15 -10.03
N SER A 211 7.99 -16.89 -10.27
CA SER A 211 7.05 -15.77 -10.36
C SER A 211 6.05 -15.93 -11.50
N ASP A 212 6.52 -16.31 -12.69
CA ASP A 212 5.70 -16.47 -13.90
C ASP A 212 4.73 -17.65 -13.78
N VAL A 213 5.18 -18.78 -13.19
CA VAL A 213 4.40 -20.02 -13.14
C VAL A 213 3.44 -20.09 -11.94
N ILE A 214 3.84 -19.59 -10.76
CA ILE A 214 3.08 -19.83 -9.51
C ILE A 214 2.19 -18.63 -9.12
N LEU A 215 2.58 -17.39 -9.43
CA LEU A 215 1.97 -16.20 -8.78
C LEU A 215 1.71 -14.98 -9.68
N GLY A 216 1.93 -15.06 -11.00
CA GLY A 216 1.62 -13.97 -11.91
C GLY A 216 2.33 -12.64 -11.56
N GLY A 217 3.57 -12.69 -11.05
CA GLY A 217 4.45 -11.51 -11.06
C GLY A 217 4.80 -10.82 -9.73
N SER A 218 4.39 -11.29 -8.54
CA SER A 218 4.46 -10.46 -7.31
C SER A 218 5.23 -11.01 -6.10
N TYR A 219 5.79 -12.23 -6.14
CA TYR A 219 6.46 -12.84 -4.98
C TYR A 219 7.75 -13.55 -5.39
N LEU A 220 8.89 -13.06 -4.88
CA LEU A 220 10.23 -13.52 -5.22
C LEU A 220 10.86 -14.31 -4.05
N PRO A 221 10.95 -15.65 -4.15
CA PRO A 221 11.42 -16.54 -3.09
C PRO A 221 12.74 -16.15 -2.42
N PHE A 222 13.78 -15.86 -3.21
CA PHE A 222 15.10 -15.53 -2.65
C PHE A 222 15.13 -14.15 -2.00
N ARG A 223 14.33 -13.20 -2.51
CA ARG A 223 14.14 -11.89 -1.87
C ARG A 223 13.46 -12.00 -0.51
N LEU A 224 12.55 -12.95 -0.35
CA LEU A 224 11.87 -13.19 0.93
C LEU A 224 12.77 -13.86 1.94
N MET A 225 13.63 -14.79 1.51
CA MET A 225 14.67 -15.35 2.37
C MET A 225 15.63 -14.25 2.85
N ASP A 226 16.06 -13.36 1.95
CA ASP A 226 16.90 -12.22 2.31
C ASP A 226 16.19 -11.24 3.25
N LEU A 227 14.90 -10.98 3.05
CA LEU A 227 14.08 -10.16 3.95
C LEU A 227 13.95 -10.80 5.34
N THR A 228 13.81 -12.11 5.41
CA THR A 228 13.68 -12.87 6.67
C THR A 228 15.02 -13.00 7.40
N GLY A 229 16.13 -13.05 6.67
CA GLY A 229 17.48 -13.25 7.17
C GLY A 229 17.93 -14.71 7.05
N LEU A 230 19.11 -14.93 6.46
CA LEU A 230 19.59 -16.27 6.09
C LEU A 230 19.99 -17.13 7.30
N ASP A 231 20.37 -16.51 8.41
CA ASP A 231 20.55 -17.16 9.72
C ASP A 231 19.24 -17.68 10.31
N THR A 232 18.16 -16.90 10.25
CA THR A 232 16.81 -17.36 10.61
C THR A 232 16.41 -18.54 9.73
N ILE A 233 16.68 -18.44 8.42
CA ILE A 233 16.45 -19.53 7.45
C ILE A 233 17.26 -20.78 7.81
N ALA A 234 18.55 -20.65 8.14
CA ALA A 234 19.40 -21.77 8.50
C ALA A 234 19.01 -22.42 9.83
N PHE A 235 18.62 -21.63 10.82
CA PHE A 235 18.11 -22.14 12.10
C PHE A 235 16.85 -23.00 11.88
N ILE A 236 15.92 -22.51 11.06
CA ILE A 236 14.70 -23.25 10.69
C ILE A 236 15.05 -24.53 9.93
N GLU A 237 15.96 -24.48 8.95
CA GLU A 237 16.36 -25.67 8.18
C GLU A 237 17.06 -26.71 9.06
N GLU A 238 17.93 -26.29 9.98
CA GLU A 238 18.64 -27.23 10.88
C GLU A 238 17.67 -27.94 11.82
N HIS A 239 16.62 -27.25 12.27
CA HIS A 239 15.53 -27.87 13.01
C HIS A 239 14.80 -28.91 12.15
N TYR A 240 14.38 -28.58 10.93
CA TYR A 240 13.68 -29.52 10.05
C TYR A 240 14.52 -30.74 9.66
N ILE A 241 15.82 -30.55 9.39
CA ILE A 241 16.76 -31.62 9.10
C ILE A 241 16.81 -32.62 10.26
N LYS A 242 16.92 -32.12 11.49
CA LYS A 242 16.99 -32.95 12.69
C LYS A 242 15.67 -33.65 12.98
N GLU A 243 14.55 -32.92 12.89
CA GLU A 243 13.21 -33.44 13.18
C GLU A 243 12.77 -34.51 12.17
N ARG A 244 13.16 -34.37 10.90
CA ARG A 244 12.64 -35.20 9.80
C ARG A 244 13.68 -36.08 9.09
N ASN A 245 14.91 -36.10 9.59
CA ASN A 245 16.01 -36.85 9.01
C ASN A 245 16.23 -36.54 7.52
N LEU A 246 16.23 -35.25 7.17
CA LEU A 246 16.42 -34.76 5.79
C LEU A 246 17.92 -34.61 5.46
N PRO A 247 18.32 -34.67 4.17
CA PRO A 247 19.69 -34.40 3.76
C PRO A 247 20.10 -32.95 4.08
N ARG A 248 21.40 -32.73 4.34
CA ARG A 248 21.98 -31.45 4.79
C ARG A 248 22.65 -30.61 3.68
N ASN A 249 22.79 -31.16 2.48
CA ASN A 249 23.58 -30.59 1.39
C ASN A 249 23.24 -29.12 1.08
N HIS A 250 21.96 -28.74 1.11
CA HIS A 250 21.52 -27.35 0.88
C HIS A 250 21.93 -26.40 2.01
N LEU A 251 21.86 -26.86 3.27
CA LEU A 251 22.26 -26.07 4.44
C LEU A 251 23.79 -25.91 4.49
N ASP A 252 24.52 -26.96 4.16
CA ASP A 252 25.99 -26.92 4.10
C ASP A 252 26.46 -25.98 2.99
N HIS A 253 25.81 -26.00 1.81
CA HIS A 253 26.05 -25.05 0.73
C HIS A 253 25.79 -23.60 1.18
N LEU A 254 24.66 -23.33 1.85
CA LEU A 254 24.31 -22.00 2.36
C LEU A 254 25.39 -21.47 3.33
N ARG A 255 25.87 -22.33 4.23
CA ARG A 255 26.92 -21.97 5.20
C ARG A 255 28.25 -21.66 4.52
N GLN A 256 28.68 -22.52 3.61
CA GLN A 256 29.98 -22.38 2.93
C GLN A 256 30.00 -21.16 2.00
N ASN A 257 28.91 -20.89 1.29
CA ASN A 257 28.91 -19.91 0.21
C ASN A 257 28.41 -18.52 0.61
N TYR A 258 27.63 -18.42 1.69
CA TYR A 258 27.04 -17.16 2.16
C TYR A 258 27.50 -16.81 3.58
N PHE A 259 27.36 -17.71 4.56
CA PHE A 259 27.69 -17.38 5.95
C PHE A 259 29.18 -17.13 6.15
N ALA A 260 30.03 -17.96 5.55
CA ALA A 260 31.48 -17.77 5.57
C ALA A 260 31.92 -16.42 4.96
N LYS A 261 31.06 -15.79 4.16
CA LYS A 261 31.28 -14.47 3.53
C LYS A 261 30.51 -13.34 4.23
N GLY A 262 29.93 -13.61 5.41
CA GLY A 262 29.15 -12.65 6.19
C GLY A 262 27.79 -12.28 5.58
N LYS A 263 27.30 -13.03 4.59
CA LYS A 263 26.04 -12.75 3.91
C LYS A 263 24.86 -13.38 4.65
N LEU A 264 24.06 -12.56 5.35
CA LEU A 264 22.93 -13.00 6.19
C LEU A 264 21.57 -12.46 5.74
N GLY A 265 21.45 -11.94 4.51
CA GLY A 265 20.24 -11.31 4.02
C GLY A 265 20.26 -9.79 4.22
N ASN A 266 19.09 -9.15 4.15
CA ASN A 266 18.93 -7.69 4.18
C ASN A 266 19.44 -7.03 5.47
N LYS A 267 19.58 -7.81 6.54
CA LYS A 267 20.11 -7.36 7.83
C LYS A 267 21.64 -7.36 7.91
N SER A 268 22.34 -7.94 6.94
CA SER A 268 23.80 -7.90 6.86
C SER A 268 24.27 -6.80 5.91
N PRO A 269 25.35 -6.06 6.26
CA PRO A 269 25.98 -5.10 5.35
C PRO A 269 26.62 -5.76 4.13
N SER A 270 26.77 -7.09 4.12
CA SER A 270 27.22 -7.86 2.95
C SER A 270 26.07 -8.44 2.12
N GLY A 271 24.82 -8.21 2.52
CA GLY A 271 23.61 -8.73 1.88
C GLY A 271 23.36 -10.21 2.17
N GLY A 272 22.63 -10.89 1.28
CA GLY A 272 22.35 -12.32 1.31
C GLY A 272 22.55 -12.96 -0.06
N PHE A 273 21.50 -13.57 -0.59
CA PHE A 273 21.45 -14.01 -1.99
C PHE A 273 21.64 -12.82 -2.94
N TYR A 274 21.16 -11.65 -2.53
CA TYR A 274 21.36 -10.39 -3.22
C TYR A 274 22.31 -9.47 -2.45
N PRO A 275 22.92 -8.48 -3.12
CA PRO A 275 23.65 -7.41 -2.45
C PRO A 275 22.79 -6.75 -1.36
N PRO A 276 23.41 -6.23 -0.29
CA PRO A 276 22.67 -5.54 0.76
C PRO A 276 21.77 -4.47 0.14
N PRO A 277 20.53 -4.29 0.61
CA PRO A 277 19.76 -3.13 0.22
C PRO A 277 20.64 -1.92 0.52
N THR A 278 20.92 -1.11 -0.49
CA THR A 278 21.79 0.05 -0.36
C THR A 278 21.24 0.88 0.80
N PRO A 279 22.03 1.15 1.86
CA PRO A 279 21.56 2.04 2.92
C PRO A 279 21.15 3.32 2.22
N SER A 280 19.89 3.72 2.41
CA SER A 280 19.43 5.02 1.94
C SER A 280 20.45 6.04 2.41
N PRO A 281 21.18 6.71 1.49
CA PRO A 281 22.13 7.72 1.92
C PRO A 281 21.33 8.78 2.67
N ASN A 282 21.95 9.38 3.69
CA ASN A 282 21.44 10.57 4.37
C ASN A 282 20.72 11.49 3.36
N PRO A 283 19.55 12.04 3.72
CA PRO A 283 18.60 12.65 2.77
C PRO A 283 19.06 13.95 2.10
N SER A 284 20.36 14.25 2.04
CA SER A 284 20.85 15.55 1.55
C SER A 284 21.66 15.53 0.25
N THR A 285 22.07 14.39 -0.35
CA THR A 285 22.97 14.47 -1.54
C THR A 285 22.87 13.41 -2.66
N ALA A 286 21.97 12.42 -2.62
CA ALA A 286 21.81 11.50 -3.77
C ALA A 286 20.68 11.95 -4.70
N GLN A 287 20.96 12.11 -5.99
CA GLN A 287 19.92 12.39 -6.99
C GLN A 287 18.85 11.28 -6.94
N PRO A 288 17.55 11.64 -6.88
CA PRO A 288 16.49 10.67 -6.73
C PRO A 288 16.46 9.73 -7.95
N PRO A 289 16.06 8.45 -7.77
CA PRO A 289 15.83 7.55 -8.90
C PRO A 289 14.86 8.22 -9.89
N HIS A 290 15.12 8.10 -11.18
CA HIS A 290 14.22 8.63 -12.20
C HIS A 290 12.84 8.00 -12.02
N ARG A 291 11.82 8.82 -11.80
CA ARG A 291 10.43 8.39 -11.63
C ARG A 291 9.60 8.91 -12.79
N LEU A 292 8.80 8.02 -13.36
CA LEU A 292 7.74 8.39 -14.30
C LEU A 292 6.43 8.43 -13.52
N LEU A 293 5.71 9.55 -13.58
CA LEU A 293 4.32 9.59 -13.15
C LEU A 293 3.41 9.32 -14.34
N ALA A 294 2.36 8.53 -14.13
CA ALA A 294 1.36 8.24 -15.15
C ALA A 294 -0.04 8.35 -14.56
N LEU A 295 -1.00 8.78 -15.37
CA LEU A 295 -2.41 8.70 -15.05
C LEU A 295 -2.99 7.49 -15.79
N ASP A 296 -3.56 6.56 -15.03
CA ASP A 296 -4.37 5.47 -15.58
C ASP A 296 -5.83 5.90 -15.59
N LEU A 297 -6.48 5.75 -16.75
CA LEU A 297 -7.90 6.04 -16.91
C LEU A 297 -8.79 4.96 -16.27
N GLY A 298 -8.26 3.77 -15.99
CA GLY A 298 -9.02 2.67 -15.40
C GLY A 298 -9.97 1.97 -16.39
N LEU A 299 -9.64 1.99 -17.69
CA LEU A 299 -10.46 1.40 -18.77
C LEU A 299 -10.71 -0.11 -18.61
N PHE A 300 -9.85 -0.81 -17.85
CA PHE A 300 -9.96 -2.24 -17.58
C PHE A 300 -10.67 -2.58 -16.26
N SER A 301 -11.12 -1.58 -15.50
CA SER A 301 -11.83 -1.81 -14.23
C SER A 301 -13.22 -2.40 -14.46
N GLN A 302 -13.64 -3.29 -13.56
CA GLN A 302 -15.02 -3.82 -13.51
C GLN A 302 -16.02 -2.85 -12.83
N THR A 303 -15.53 -1.77 -12.22
CA THR A 303 -16.35 -0.66 -11.72
C THR A 303 -16.61 0.37 -12.83
N SER A 304 -17.57 1.28 -12.63
CA SER A 304 -17.82 2.37 -13.60
C SER A 304 -16.50 3.10 -13.92
N PHE A 305 -16.09 3.06 -15.19
CA PHE A 305 -14.88 3.68 -15.75
C PHE A 305 -14.58 5.07 -15.17
N ARG A 306 -15.63 5.85 -14.89
CA ARG A 306 -15.52 7.24 -14.48
C ARG A 306 -15.09 7.47 -13.05
N ASN A 307 -14.89 6.44 -12.24
CA ASN A 307 -14.30 6.53 -10.89
C ASN A 307 -13.20 5.48 -10.71
N ALA A 308 -12.62 4.97 -11.80
CA ALA A 308 -11.65 3.88 -11.76
C ALA A 308 -10.20 4.35 -12.02
N GLY A 309 -9.98 5.63 -12.26
CA GLY A 309 -8.67 6.15 -12.60
C GLY A 309 -7.69 6.14 -11.43
N ALA A 310 -6.41 6.23 -11.74
CA ALA A 310 -5.33 6.21 -10.74
C ALA A 310 -4.16 7.11 -11.14
N LEU A 311 -3.45 7.62 -10.14
CA LEU A 311 -2.13 8.24 -10.33
C LEU A 311 -1.07 7.22 -9.93
N LEU A 312 -0.19 6.88 -10.86
CA LEU A 312 0.83 5.86 -10.73
C LEU A 312 2.22 6.50 -10.69
N SER A 313 3.14 5.88 -9.94
CA SER A 313 4.57 6.17 -9.94
C SER A 313 5.35 4.95 -10.36
N LEU A 314 6.12 5.07 -11.43
CA LEU A 314 6.97 4.02 -11.98
C LEU A 314 8.43 4.37 -11.69
N ALA A 315 9.14 3.47 -11.00
CA ALA A 315 10.58 3.60 -10.83
C ALA A 315 11.27 3.17 -12.14
N LEU A 316 11.92 4.11 -12.82
CA LEU A 316 12.69 3.80 -14.02
C LEU A 316 14.03 3.19 -13.62
N PRO A 317 14.43 2.07 -14.25
CA PRO A 317 15.69 1.44 -13.92
C PRO A 317 16.87 2.20 -14.51
N VAL A 318 17.96 2.26 -13.74
CA VAL A 318 19.22 2.94 -14.13
C VAL A 318 20.19 1.98 -14.84
N SER A 319 19.77 0.74 -15.13
CA SER A 319 20.61 -0.35 -15.65
C SER A 319 19.75 -1.35 -16.46
N PRO A 320 20.29 -2.03 -17.50
CA PRO A 320 19.49 -2.92 -18.35
C PRO A 320 19.07 -4.15 -17.54
N SER A 321 17.77 -4.34 -17.34
CA SER A 321 17.13 -5.26 -16.36
C SER A 321 17.02 -4.64 -14.97
N PRO A 322 15.84 -4.13 -14.61
CA PRO A 322 14.63 -4.90 -14.34
C PRO A 322 13.33 -4.31 -14.95
N THR A 323 12.21 -5.03 -14.80
CA THR A 323 10.84 -4.53 -15.06
C THR A 323 10.53 -3.30 -14.19
N PRO A 324 9.93 -2.24 -14.74
CA PRO A 324 9.54 -1.07 -13.95
C PRO A 324 8.56 -1.46 -12.84
N THR A 325 8.85 -1.06 -11.61
CA THR A 325 7.91 -1.25 -10.49
C THR A 325 6.85 -0.15 -10.56
N ILE A 326 5.58 -0.53 -10.70
CA ILE A 326 4.44 0.38 -10.74
C ILE A 326 3.83 0.48 -9.34
N HIS A 327 3.77 1.68 -8.79
CA HIS A 327 3.10 1.98 -7.52
C HIS A 327 1.88 2.87 -7.75
N THR A 328 0.72 2.43 -7.29
CA THR A 328 -0.46 3.30 -7.24
C THR A 328 -0.32 4.29 -6.09
N LEU A 329 -0.26 5.58 -6.40
CA LEU A 329 -0.18 6.67 -5.42
C LEU A 329 -1.56 7.18 -5.01
N LEU A 330 -2.48 7.31 -5.98
CA LEU A 330 -3.89 7.63 -5.74
C LEU A 330 -4.76 6.72 -6.59
N SER A 331 -5.94 6.35 -6.08
CA SER A 331 -6.93 5.53 -6.79
C SER A 331 -8.29 6.22 -6.80
N ASN A 332 -9.23 5.65 -7.56
CA ASN A 332 -10.60 6.14 -7.69
C ASN A 332 -10.73 7.56 -8.25
N LEU A 333 -9.80 7.99 -9.11
CA LEU A 333 -9.82 9.30 -9.73
C LEU A 333 -10.92 9.38 -10.81
N PRO A 334 -11.69 10.48 -10.86
CA PRO A 334 -12.79 10.60 -11.80
C PRO A 334 -12.33 10.97 -13.22
N ALA A 335 -11.97 9.94 -14.00
CA ALA A 335 -11.49 10.08 -15.38
C ALA A 335 -10.33 11.11 -15.49
N PRO A 336 -9.15 10.81 -14.91
CA PRO A 336 -8.01 11.72 -14.89
C PRO A 336 -7.43 11.94 -16.29
N ASP A 337 -6.85 13.12 -16.58
CA ASP A 337 -6.37 13.45 -17.93
C ASP A 337 -4.98 14.12 -17.92
N GLY A 338 -4.89 15.43 -17.68
CA GLY A 338 -3.63 16.16 -17.68
C GLY A 338 -2.85 15.95 -16.39
N ILE A 339 -1.51 15.86 -16.49
CA ILE A 339 -0.60 15.86 -15.33
C ILE A 339 0.62 16.77 -15.59
N ALA A 340 1.02 17.52 -14.58
CA ALA A 340 2.24 18.32 -14.61
C ALA A 340 2.91 18.36 -13.23
N ILE A 341 4.23 18.49 -13.21
CA ILE A 341 5.03 18.55 -11.99
C ILE A 341 5.78 19.86 -11.97
N CYS A 342 5.76 20.57 -10.84
CA CYS A 342 6.71 21.65 -10.55
C CYS A 342 8.00 21.02 -10.01
N PRO A 343 9.12 20.99 -10.78
CA PRO A 343 10.33 20.31 -10.32
C PRO A 343 10.94 20.96 -9.07
N ARG A 344 10.74 22.27 -8.89
CA ARG A 344 11.28 23.04 -7.76
C ARG A 344 10.59 22.79 -6.43
N THR A 345 9.30 22.46 -6.45
CA THR A 345 8.50 22.27 -5.22
C THR A 345 8.04 20.82 -5.06
N SER A 346 8.34 19.95 -6.02
CA SER A 346 7.83 18.58 -6.10
C SER A 346 6.30 18.48 -6.01
N ARG A 347 5.61 19.58 -6.34
CA ARG A 347 4.16 19.68 -6.35
C ARG A 347 3.65 19.17 -7.69
N VAL A 348 2.72 18.23 -7.64
CA VAL A 348 2.05 17.64 -8.80
C VAL A 348 0.69 18.29 -8.93
N PHE A 349 0.28 18.54 -10.17
CA PHE A 349 -1.05 18.99 -10.54
C PHE A 349 -1.63 18.03 -11.55
N TRP A 350 -2.91 17.70 -11.40
CA TRP A 350 -3.61 16.88 -12.38
C TRP A 350 -5.06 17.31 -12.52
N THR A 351 -5.63 17.03 -13.69
CA THR A 351 -7.03 17.34 -14.00
C THR A 351 -7.87 16.06 -14.01
N THR A 352 -9.14 16.21 -13.66
CA THR A 352 -10.14 15.15 -13.74
C THR A 352 -11.33 15.68 -14.53
N MET A 353 -11.78 14.93 -15.54
CA MET A 353 -12.84 15.37 -16.45
C MET A 353 -14.24 15.40 -15.83
N GLY A 354 -14.42 14.77 -14.66
CA GLY A 354 -15.71 14.69 -13.98
C GLY A 354 -16.54 13.48 -14.39
N ALA A 355 -17.61 13.23 -13.62
CA ALA A 355 -18.39 12.00 -13.71
C ALA A 355 -19.48 12.01 -14.80
N ALA A 356 -19.91 13.16 -15.33
CA ALA A 356 -20.98 13.27 -16.33
C ALA A 356 -20.46 13.83 -17.68
N MET A 357 -20.95 13.30 -18.80
CA MET A 357 -20.54 13.80 -20.14
C MET A 357 -21.32 15.08 -20.43
N GLY A 358 -20.62 16.14 -20.84
CA GLY A 358 -21.27 17.37 -21.31
C GLY A 358 -21.94 18.21 -20.22
N ALA A 359 -21.68 17.91 -18.93
CA ALA A 359 -22.05 18.77 -17.81
C ALA A 359 -20.78 19.22 -17.07
N PRO A 360 -20.78 20.43 -16.47
CA PRO A 360 -19.70 20.85 -15.58
C PRO A 360 -19.54 19.87 -14.42
N GLY A 361 -18.31 19.70 -13.94
CA GLY A 361 -18.00 18.71 -12.90
C GLY A 361 -16.57 18.18 -12.94
N GLY A 362 -15.72 18.71 -13.82
CA GLY A 362 -14.29 18.49 -13.77
C GLY A 362 -13.61 19.31 -12.69
N ALA A 363 -12.38 18.93 -12.35
CA ALA A 363 -11.61 19.56 -11.28
C ALA A 363 -10.11 19.60 -11.61
N LEU A 364 -9.42 20.56 -10.99
CA LEU A 364 -7.97 20.64 -10.96
C LEU A 364 -7.53 20.29 -9.54
N HIS A 365 -6.54 19.41 -9.40
CA HIS A 365 -6.07 18.91 -8.11
C HIS A 365 -4.59 19.19 -7.93
N THR A 366 -4.15 19.13 -6.67
CA THR A 366 -2.74 19.24 -6.32
C THR A 366 -2.37 18.34 -5.15
N ALA A 367 -1.11 17.92 -5.12
CA ALA A 367 -0.50 17.17 -4.03
C ALA A 367 1.03 17.30 -4.09
N THR A 368 1.71 16.93 -3.02
CA THR A 368 3.17 17.01 -2.87
C THR A 368 3.77 15.61 -2.86
N LEU A 369 4.71 15.36 -3.78
CA LEU A 369 5.49 14.11 -3.80
C LEU A 369 6.37 13.96 -2.55
N PRO A 370 6.75 12.73 -2.16
CA PRO A 370 6.48 11.46 -2.85
C PRO A 370 5.22 10.72 -2.39
N HIS A 371 4.54 11.19 -1.33
CA HIS A 371 3.46 10.46 -0.67
C HIS A 371 2.06 10.98 -1.01
N LEU A 372 1.93 12.19 -1.57
CA LEU A 372 0.66 12.82 -1.93
C LEU A 372 -0.35 12.90 -0.76
N SER A 373 0.13 12.95 0.49
CA SER A 373 -0.72 12.97 1.69
C SER A 373 -1.57 14.23 1.83
N ASP A 374 -1.18 15.31 1.14
CA ASP A 374 -1.88 16.59 1.06
C ASP A 374 -2.77 16.71 -0.19
N ALA A 375 -3.08 15.58 -0.85
CA ALA A 375 -3.91 15.58 -2.05
C ALA A 375 -5.26 16.26 -1.82
N ARG A 376 -5.55 17.28 -2.63
CA ARG A 376 -6.78 18.07 -2.54
C ARG A 376 -7.19 18.63 -3.90
N ALA A 377 -8.48 18.89 -4.05
CA ALA A 377 -8.96 19.73 -5.14
C ALA A 377 -8.43 21.15 -4.96
N LEU A 378 -7.77 21.66 -5.99
CA LEU A 378 -7.31 23.04 -6.09
C LEU A 378 -8.46 23.93 -6.58
N ILE A 379 -9.16 23.48 -7.62
CA ILE A 379 -10.45 24.00 -8.08
C ILE A 379 -11.41 22.81 -8.08
N GLY A 380 -12.48 22.90 -7.29
CA GLY A 380 -13.43 21.82 -7.06
C GLY A 380 -14.39 21.59 -8.23
N ALA A 381 -15.01 20.41 -8.25
CA ALA A 381 -16.00 20.02 -9.25
C ALA A 381 -17.33 20.82 -9.15
N ASP A 382 -17.51 21.55 -8.06
CA ASP A 382 -18.61 22.47 -7.80
C ASP A 382 -18.40 23.87 -8.41
N ASP A 383 -17.19 24.17 -8.90
CA ASP A 383 -16.92 25.43 -9.59
C ASP A 383 -17.39 25.35 -11.06
N GLU A 384 -18.55 25.96 -11.35
CA GLU A 384 -19.16 25.95 -12.69
C GLU A 384 -18.30 26.58 -13.80
N ARG A 385 -17.18 27.25 -13.45
CA ARG A 385 -16.22 27.76 -14.42
C ARG A 385 -15.33 26.67 -15.01
N VAL A 386 -15.25 25.51 -14.37
CA VAL A 386 -14.46 24.35 -14.83
C VAL A 386 -15.42 23.24 -15.26
N HIS A 387 -15.37 22.93 -16.54
CA HIS A 387 -16.24 21.95 -17.17
C HIS A 387 -15.54 20.61 -17.37
N THR A 388 -14.64 20.52 -18.35
CA THR A 388 -13.91 19.29 -18.68
C THR A 388 -12.42 19.64 -18.86
N PRO A 389 -11.69 19.83 -17.75
CA PRO A 389 -10.31 20.21 -17.79
C PRO A 389 -9.46 19.10 -18.44
N LYS A 390 -8.47 19.52 -19.23
CA LYS A 390 -7.58 18.71 -20.06
C LYS A 390 -6.14 18.92 -19.65
N GLN A 391 -5.22 19.05 -20.61
CA GLN A 391 -3.81 19.22 -20.33
C GLN A 391 -3.59 20.37 -19.33
N VAL A 392 -2.68 20.13 -18.38
CA VAL A 392 -2.22 21.09 -17.40
C VAL A 392 -0.75 21.41 -17.67
N CYS A 393 -0.37 22.67 -17.52
CA CYS A 393 1.00 23.16 -17.68
C CYS A 393 1.35 24.03 -16.47
N VAL A 394 2.60 23.93 -16.00
CA VAL A 394 3.06 24.62 -14.79
C VAL A 394 4.10 25.67 -15.17
N ASP A 395 3.81 26.94 -14.91
CA ASP A 395 4.82 27.99 -14.90
C ASP A 395 5.36 28.14 -13.47
N SER A 396 6.44 27.41 -13.21
CA SER A 396 7.06 27.40 -11.90
C SER A 396 7.62 28.76 -11.46
N ALA A 397 7.95 29.66 -12.39
CA ALA A 397 8.61 30.93 -12.07
C ALA A 397 7.61 32.03 -11.69
N SER A 398 6.39 31.97 -12.20
CA SER A 398 5.28 32.82 -11.73
C SER A 398 4.42 32.11 -10.68
N ARG A 399 4.69 30.84 -10.39
CA ARG A 399 3.86 29.96 -9.53
C ARG A 399 2.41 29.91 -10.02
N GLN A 400 2.24 29.78 -11.33
CA GLN A 400 0.94 29.67 -11.98
C GLN A 400 0.77 28.28 -12.58
N VAL A 401 -0.46 27.79 -12.54
CA VAL A 401 -0.91 26.56 -13.20
C VAL A 401 -1.88 26.96 -14.28
N TYR A 402 -1.64 26.50 -15.50
CA TYR A 402 -2.49 26.71 -16.66
C TYR A 402 -3.16 25.39 -17.02
N PHE A 403 -4.43 25.41 -17.41
CA PHE A 403 -5.10 24.22 -17.89
C PHE A 403 -6.15 24.57 -18.94
N CYS A 404 -6.24 23.74 -19.97
CA CYS A 404 -7.28 23.85 -20.98
C CYS A 404 -8.58 23.21 -20.49
N ASP A 405 -9.71 23.76 -20.93
CA ASP A 405 -11.04 23.23 -20.69
C ASP A 405 -11.73 22.97 -22.03
N ARG A 406 -12.05 21.70 -22.28
CA ARG A 406 -12.56 21.23 -23.57
C ARG A 406 -13.94 21.81 -23.84
N GLU A 407 -14.94 21.42 -23.05
CA GLU A 407 -16.31 21.91 -23.18
C GLU A 407 -16.50 23.31 -22.63
N GLY A 408 -15.67 23.74 -21.67
CA GLY A 408 -15.60 25.15 -21.24
C GLY A 408 -15.05 26.07 -22.33
N MET A 409 -14.42 25.51 -23.37
CA MET A 409 -13.88 26.23 -24.53
C MET A 409 -12.91 27.35 -24.13
N GLY A 410 -12.02 27.05 -23.19
CA GLY A 410 -11.13 28.08 -22.63
C GLY A 410 -9.79 27.56 -22.17
N LEU A 411 -8.91 28.50 -21.91
CA LEU A 411 -7.65 28.31 -21.20
C LEU A 411 -7.74 29.09 -19.90
N LEU A 412 -7.59 28.40 -18.77
CA LEU A 412 -7.65 29.01 -17.45
C LEU A 412 -6.27 29.00 -16.80
N ARG A 413 -6.05 29.90 -15.85
CA ARG A 413 -4.89 29.87 -14.95
C ARG A 413 -5.27 30.20 -13.51
N CYS A 414 -4.54 29.65 -12.56
CA CYS A 414 -4.61 30.05 -11.15
C CYS A 414 -3.25 29.89 -10.46
N GLY A 415 -3.13 30.44 -9.26
CA GLY A 415 -1.99 30.20 -8.39
C GLY A 415 -1.95 28.78 -7.82
N TYR A 416 -0.84 28.42 -7.19
CA TYR A 416 -0.60 27.08 -6.65
C TYR A 416 -1.52 26.68 -5.50
N GLU A 417 -2.21 27.64 -4.88
CA GLU A 417 -3.19 27.39 -3.82
C GLU A 417 -4.64 27.62 -4.29
N GLY A 418 -4.84 27.85 -5.60
CA GLY A 418 -6.15 28.01 -6.25
C GLY A 418 -6.62 29.47 -6.32
N GLU A 419 -5.80 30.39 -5.83
CA GLU A 419 -6.08 31.82 -5.83
C GLU A 419 -6.05 32.41 -7.24
N GLY A 420 -6.87 33.44 -7.47
CA GLY A 420 -6.82 34.22 -8.71
C GLY A 420 -7.19 33.45 -9.98
N LEU A 421 -8.13 32.50 -9.91
CA LEU A 421 -8.62 31.78 -11.09
C LEU A 421 -9.11 32.77 -12.16
N GLU A 422 -8.41 32.79 -13.28
CA GLU A 422 -8.59 33.69 -14.41
C GLU A 422 -8.76 32.89 -15.70
N GLU A 423 -9.72 33.29 -16.53
CA GLU A 423 -9.88 32.76 -17.87
C GLU A 423 -9.00 33.56 -18.84
N VAL A 424 -7.86 32.96 -19.21
CA VAL A 424 -6.87 33.55 -20.11
C VAL A 424 -7.41 33.58 -21.54
N VAL A 425 -8.13 32.56 -21.97
CA VAL A 425 -8.78 32.50 -23.28
C VAL A 425 -10.21 32.05 -23.09
N ARG A 426 -11.15 32.79 -23.69
CA ARG A 426 -12.54 32.38 -23.87
C ARG A 426 -12.83 32.24 -25.36
N ASN A 427 -13.20 31.03 -25.78
CA ASN A 427 -13.44 30.70 -27.18
C ASN A 427 -14.90 30.29 -27.46
N GLY A 428 -15.77 30.37 -26.44
CA GLY A 428 -17.20 30.15 -26.57
C GLY A 428 -17.94 30.22 -25.24
N ASP A 429 -19.23 29.88 -25.27
CA ASP A 429 -20.06 29.62 -24.09
C ASP A 429 -20.67 28.22 -24.24
N TRP A 430 -20.37 27.34 -23.29
CA TRP A 430 -20.80 25.95 -23.29
C TRP A 430 -22.33 25.82 -23.31
N ARG A 431 -23.05 26.83 -22.81
CA ARG A 431 -24.53 26.87 -22.78
C ARG A 431 -25.16 26.98 -24.18
N VAL A 432 -24.43 27.48 -25.17
CA VAL A 432 -24.98 27.81 -26.50
C VAL A 432 -24.21 27.15 -27.66
N GLY A 433 -22.99 26.63 -27.41
CA GLY A 433 -22.10 26.17 -28.48
C GLY A 433 -21.19 24.97 -28.15
N GLY A 434 -21.51 24.16 -27.14
CA GLY A 434 -20.62 23.09 -26.64
C GLY A 434 -20.28 21.97 -27.64
N GLY A 435 -20.98 21.85 -28.78
CA GLY A 435 -20.77 20.78 -29.76
C GLY A 435 -19.72 21.05 -30.85
N ASP A 436 -19.21 22.28 -30.99
CA ASP A 436 -18.22 22.61 -32.02
C ASP A 436 -16.80 22.28 -31.55
N ALA A 437 -16.26 21.15 -31.99
CA ALA A 437 -14.94 20.68 -31.61
C ALA A 437 -13.79 21.62 -32.00
N ARG A 438 -14.02 22.55 -32.93
CA ARG A 438 -13.04 23.59 -33.30
C ARG A 438 -12.91 24.66 -32.23
N ARG A 439 -13.83 24.69 -31.26
CA ARG A 439 -13.78 25.62 -30.13
C ARG A 439 -13.15 25.02 -28.88
N TRP A 440 -13.01 23.70 -28.84
CA TRP A 440 -12.51 22.96 -27.70
C TRP A 440 -11.01 23.14 -27.52
N CYS A 441 -10.63 23.76 -26.41
CA CYS A 441 -9.23 23.91 -26.00
C CYS A 441 -8.79 22.63 -25.27
N VAL A 442 -7.67 22.03 -25.66
CA VAL A 442 -7.26 20.72 -25.10
C VAL A 442 -5.80 20.67 -24.64
N GLY A 443 -4.89 21.36 -25.32
CA GLY A 443 -3.49 21.44 -24.94
C GLY A 443 -3.03 22.86 -24.65
N VAL A 444 -2.00 22.99 -23.82
CA VAL A 444 -1.43 24.26 -23.37
C VAL A 444 0.07 24.14 -23.20
N ALA A 445 0.81 25.17 -23.62
CA ALA A 445 2.23 25.32 -23.33
C ALA A 445 2.58 26.78 -23.03
N VAL A 446 3.48 27.01 -22.09
CA VAL A 446 3.94 28.34 -21.69
C VAL A 446 5.39 28.54 -22.12
N ALA A 447 5.64 29.52 -22.99
CA ALA A 447 6.96 29.88 -23.48
C ALA A 447 7.39 31.22 -22.88
N ARG A 448 8.07 31.18 -21.73
CA ARG A 448 8.48 32.39 -21.02
C ARG A 448 9.51 33.21 -21.78
N GLY A 449 10.49 32.59 -22.43
CA GLY A 449 11.49 33.29 -23.24
C GLY A 449 10.86 34.14 -24.35
N LEU A 450 9.69 33.72 -24.86
CA LEU A 450 8.92 34.46 -25.86
C LEU A 450 7.84 35.37 -25.25
N GLY A 451 7.60 35.31 -23.94
CA GLY A 451 6.50 36.02 -23.30
C GLY A 451 5.12 35.56 -23.78
N ARG A 452 4.96 34.31 -24.22
CA ARG A 452 3.74 33.80 -24.87
C ARG A 452 3.19 32.55 -24.20
N VAL A 453 1.87 32.39 -24.29
CA VAL A 453 1.15 31.15 -24.01
C VAL A 453 0.55 30.61 -25.30
N PHE A 454 0.62 29.30 -25.47
CA PHE A 454 0.11 28.56 -26.61
C PHE A 454 -1.01 27.64 -26.15
N TRP A 455 -2.02 27.43 -27.00
CA TRP A 455 -3.04 26.42 -26.79
C TRP A 455 -3.47 25.77 -28.11
N SER A 456 -3.90 24.53 -28.04
CA SER A 456 -4.45 23.80 -29.19
C SER A 456 -5.97 23.80 -29.16
N GLN A 457 -6.56 23.82 -30.35
CA GLN A 457 -7.97 23.56 -30.60
C GLN A 457 -8.11 22.30 -31.43
N LYS A 458 -8.89 21.35 -30.94
CA LYS A 458 -8.91 19.97 -31.43
C LYS A 458 -9.42 19.82 -32.88
N GLY A 459 -10.59 20.38 -33.19
CA GLY A 459 -11.31 20.06 -34.43
C GLY A 459 -11.97 18.66 -34.41
N PRO A 460 -12.73 18.27 -35.46
CA PRO A 460 -13.30 16.93 -35.56
C PRO A 460 -12.19 15.87 -35.66
N SER A 461 -12.41 14.68 -35.11
CA SER A 461 -11.40 13.62 -35.16
C SER A 461 -11.03 13.26 -36.59
N LYS A 462 -9.73 13.33 -36.91
CA LYS A 462 -9.18 13.14 -38.26
C LYS A 462 -9.77 14.09 -39.32
N GLY A 463 -10.34 15.23 -38.87
CA GLY A 463 -11.05 16.18 -39.72
C GLY A 463 -10.15 17.23 -40.38
N GLY A 464 -8.91 17.40 -39.91
CA GLY A 464 -7.97 18.37 -40.48
C GLY A 464 -8.33 19.83 -40.13
N GLU A 465 -9.22 20.07 -39.18
CA GLU A 465 -9.65 21.41 -38.76
C GLU A 465 -9.06 21.84 -37.41
N GLY A 466 -8.08 21.08 -36.91
CA GLY A 466 -7.34 21.38 -35.69
C GLY A 466 -6.34 22.52 -35.89
N ARG A 467 -6.12 23.29 -34.83
CA ARG A 467 -5.31 24.52 -34.86
C ARG A 467 -4.50 24.71 -33.58
N ILE A 468 -3.43 25.49 -33.65
CA ILE A 468 -2.63 25.96 -32.52
C ILE A 468 -2.60 27.48 -32.56
N PHE A 469 -2.85 28.10 -31.42
CA PHE A 469 -2.85 29.54 -31.25
C PHE A 469 -1.84 29.97 -30.21
N CYS A 470 -1.49 31.25 -30.21
CA CYS A 470 -0.73 31.86 -29.14
C CYS A 470 -1.20 33.30 -28.82
N LYS A 471 -0.88 33.75 -27.61
CA LYS A 471 -1.04 35.16 -27.20
C LYS A 471 -0.01 35.55 -26.15
N ARG A 472 0.11 36.84 -25.85
CA ARG A 472 1.03 37.36 -24.83
C ARG A 472 0.59 37.00 -23.39
N LEU A 473 1.56 36.69 -22.54
CA LEU A 473 1.37 36.28 -21.13
C LEU A 473 0.92 37.43 -20.21
N ASP A 474 1.35 38.65 -20.49
CA ASP A 474 1.05 39.86 -19.72
C ASP A 474 -0.35 40.42 -20.00
N GLY A 475 -1.10 39.81 -20.92
CA GLY A 475 -2.41 40.31 -21.36
C GLY A 475 -2.32 41.61 -22.17
N GLY A 476 -1.13 42.14 -22.42
CA GLY A 476 -0.91 43.33 -23.22
C GLY A 476 -0.70 42.95 -24.68
N GLY A 477 -1.63 43.30 -25.57
CA GLY A 477 -1.54 43.02 -27.01
C GLY A 477 -2.78 42.32 -27.55
N ALA A 478 -3.26 42.77 -28.71
CA ALA A 478 -4.54 42.42 -29.30
C ALA A 478 -4.55 41.03 -29.94
N GLU A 479 -5.53 40.23 -29.52
CA GLU A 479 -6.05 39.00 -30.14
C GLU A 479 -5.12 37.78 -30.24
N ALA A 480 -5.76 36.61 -30.29
CA ALA A 480 -5.10 35.31 -30.47
C ALA A 480 -4.51 35.22 -31.88
N GLU A 481 -3.26 34.81 -31.99
CA GLU A 481 -2.58 34.57 -33.27
C GLU A 481 -2.61 33.06 -33.59
N GLU A 482 -3.10 32.68 -34.78
CA GLU A 482 -3.01 31.30 -35.25
C GLU A 482 -1.57 31.00 -35.68
N VAL A 483 -0.94 30.02 -35.03
CA VAL A 483 0.43 29.58 -35.29
C VAL A 483 0.45 28.50 -36.36
N LEU A 484 -0.52 27.59 -36.31
CA LEU A 484 -0.60 26.45 -37.23
C LEU A 484 -2.05 25.96 -37.33
N GLY A 485 -2.53 25.72 -38.54
CA GLY A 485 -3.83 25.14 -38.83
C GLY A 485 -3.75 23.91 -39.74
N GLY A 486 -4.89 23.30 -40.04
CA GLY A 486 -4.94 22.12 -40.91
C GLY A 486 -4.56 20.81 -40.19
N LEU A 487 -4.54 20.80 -38.86
CA LEU A 487 -4.06 19.66 -38.07
C LEU A 487 -5.18 18.61 -37.92
N PRO A 488 -4.86 17.30 -37.96
CA PRO A 488 -5.87 16.26 -37.84
C PRO A 488 -6.66 16.31 -36.52
N GLU A 489 -5.95 16.42 -35.40
CA GLU A 489 -6.50 16.45 -34.03
C GLU A 489 -5.38 16.82 -33.02
N PRO A 490 -4.91 18.09 -32.94
CA PRO A 490 -3.88 18.47 -31.99
C PRO A 490 -4.44 18.41 -30.58
N ILE A 491 -3.75 17.68 -29.70
CA ILE A 491 -4.12 17.47 -28.32
C ILE A 491 -3.14 18.21 -27.42
N ASP A 492 -2.13 17.54 -26.89
CA ASP A 492 -1.16 18.11 -25.97
C ASP A 492 -0.12 18.97 -26.67
N LEU A 493 0.32 20.03 -25.98
CA LEU A 493 1.42 20.88 -26.37
C LEU A 493 2.51 20.84 -25.30
N GLU A 494 3.76 20.72 -25.73
CA GLU A 494 4.92 20.85 -24.85
C GLU A 494 5.87 21.88 -25.45
N TRP A 495 6.27 22.86 -24.65
CA TRP A 495 7.29 23.82 -25.05
C TRP A 495 8.65 23.31 -24.58
N VAL A 496 9.56 23.10 -25.53
CA VAL A 496 10.93 22.70 -25.25
C VAL A 496 11.84 23.89 -25.47
N GLU A 497 12.39 24.42 -24.39
CA GLU A 497 13.41 25.47 -24.43
C GLU A 497 14.74 24.84 -24.00
N LYS A 498 15.79 24.99 -24.81
CA LYS A 498 17.13 24.58 -24.39
C LYS A 498 17.58 25.53 -23.28
N GLU A 499 17.91 25.00 -22.11
CA GLU A 499 18.62 25.79 -21.11
C GLU A 499 20.01 26.16 -21.67
N GLY A 500 20.22 27.43 -22.03
CA GLY A 500 21.54 27.99 -22.28
C GLY A 500 22.04 28.11 -23.73
N GLU A 501 21.17 28.28 -24.73
CA GLU A 501 21.55 28.81 -26.05
C GLU A 501 20.73 30.05 -26.42
#